data_AF-A0A4V2AWX0-F1
#
_entry.id   AF-A0A4V2AWX0-F1
#
_cell.length_a   1.000
_cell.length_b   1.000
_cell.length_c   1.000
_cell.angle_alpha   90.00
_cell.angle_beta   90.00
_cell.angle_gamma   90.00
#
_symmetry.space_group_name_H-M   'P 1'
#
loop_
_entity.id
_entity.type
_entity.pdbx_description
1 polymer ?
#
loop_
_entity_poly.entity_id
_entity_poly.type
_entity_poly.pdbx_seq_one_letter_code
_entity_poly.pdbx_strand_id
1 'polypeptide(L)'
;MYVESSLKTTRILDIGYSIFAISYCDSVKAGLNTYNFFAALAHRLLLIVHCQLAHFPIFSGFKPQQIFMNSHRMKKTVFIALTILFTQAGFAQNLAPLTVEKIMRDPKWIGSSPANIYWAADGRTLFFNWNPTGAEADSLYYITLTDRTPKKASLEMRRNAVSQNSIVYNKAKNGYAYTKEGDLFYVDAKTGRERRITQTTESEFSPQFIENDTRIVYNRSQNLYAWEIATGLTTQLTNFQRGNAQREATQNTQEKWL
;
A
#
# COMPACT_ATOMS: atom_id res chain seq x y z
N MET A 1 12.38 38.93 -24.29
CA MET A 1 13.49 39.40 -23.42
C MET A 1 13.29 39.07 -21.92
N TYR A 2 12.51 38.04 -21.57
CA TYR A 2 12.23 37.66 -20.17
C TYR A 2 12.56 36.17 -19.85
N VAL A 3 13.12 35.43 -20.82
CA VAL A 3 13.36 33.98 -20.67
C VAL A 3 14.81 33.67 -20.24
N GLU A 4 15.76 34.56 -20.50
CA GLU A 4 17.17 34.34 -20.13
C GLU A 4 17.52 34.62 -18.66
N SER A 5 16.72 35.42 -17.93
CA SER A 5 17.02 35.72 -16.51
C SER A 5 16.66 34.56 -15.56
N SER A 6 15.68 33.74 -15.95
CA SER A 6 15.22 32.59 -15.16
C SER A 6 16.27 31.48 -15.11
N LEU A 7 16.90 31.15 -16.26
CA LEU A 7 17.88 30.08 -16.38
C LEU A 7 19.19 30.35 -15.62
N LYS A 8 19.58 31.61 -15.43
CA LYS A 8 20.75 31.97 -14.60
C LYS A 8 20.49 31.80 -13.10
N THR A 9 19.26 32.05 -12.66
CA THR A 9 18.87 31.92 -11.24
C THR A 9 18.78 30.46 -10.81
N THR A 10 18.30 29.56 -11.67
CA THR A 10 18.21 28.12 -11.37
C THR A 10 19.58 27.45 -11.22
N ARG A 11 20.56 27.81 -12.08
CA ARG A 11 21.92 27.26 -12.00
C ARG A 11 22.66 27.63 -10.73
N ILE A 12 22.35 28.77 -10.11
CA ILE A 12 23.01 29.22 -8.87
C ILE A 12 22.50 28.46 -7.65
N LEU A 13 21.22 28.07 -7.65
CA LEU A 13 20.60 27.29 -6.56
C LEU A 13 21.09 25.82 -6.54
N ASP A 14 21.28 25.22 -7.72
CA ASP A 14 21.81 23.84 -7.83
C ASP A 14 23.27 23.71 -7.37
N ILE A 15 24.08 24.74 -7.62
CA ILE A 15 25.47 24.80 -7.15
C ILE A 15 25.50 24.93 -5.62
N GLY A 16 24.63 25.77 -5.04
CA GLY A 16 24.55 25.95 -3.59
C GLY A 16 24.17 24.67 -2.83
N TYR A 17 23.21 23.90 -3.34
CA TYR A 17 22.78 22.64 -2.74
C TYR A 17 23.86 21.55 -2.83
N SER A 18 24.55 21.48 -3.96
CA SER A 18 25.64 20.51 -4.18
C SER A 18 26.82 20.76 -3.24
N ILE A 19 27.15 22.02 -2.97
CA ILE A 19 28.23 22.39 -2.05
C ILE A 19 27.87 22.05 -0.60
N PHE A 20 26.62 22.29 -0.20
CA PHE A 20 26.16 21.92 1.14
C PHE A 20 26.23 20.40 1.37
N ALA A 21 25.85 19.61 0.36
CA ALA A 21 25.92 18.15 0.42
C ALA A 21 27.37 17.62 0.48
N ILE A 22 28.29 18.19 -0.31
CA ILE A 22 29.71 17.78 -0.32
C ILE A 22 30.37 18.14 1.02
N SER A 23 30.16 19.36 1.53
CA SER A 23 30.77 19.80 2.78
C SER A 23 30.23 19.01 3.99
N TYR A 24 28.95 18.62 3.97
CA TYR A 24 28.33 17.77 4.99
C TYR A 24 28.91 16.35 4.97
N CYS A 25 29.08 15.76 3.78
CA CYS A 25 29.66 14.42 3.62
C CYS A 25 31.11 14.34 4.13
N ASP A 26 31.93 15.35 3.83
CA ASP A 26 33.33 15.42 4.30
C ASP A 26 33.42 15.63 5.82
N SER A 27 32.49 16.37 6.40
CA SER A 27 32.53 16.70 7.84
C SER A 27 32.02 15.58 8.74
N VAL A 28 31.08 14.77 8.24
CA VAL A 28 30.62 13.53 8.90
C VAL A 28 31.76 12.48 8.90
N LYS A 29 32.55 12.39 7.84
CA LYS A 29 33.74 11.51 7.79
C LYS A 29 34.88 11.96 8.70
N ALA A 30 34.98 13.26 8.98
CA ALA A 30 36.08 13.85 9.75
C ALA A 30 35.78 14.07 11.26
N GLY A 31 34.57 13.74 11.74
CA GLY A 31 34.22 13.85 13.16
C GLY A 31 34.27 15.28 13.73
N LEU A 32 34.05 16.29 12.89
CA LEU A 32 34.19 17.71 13.26
C LEU A 32 32.98 18.20 14.07
N ASN A 33 33.22 18.87 15.20
CA ASN A 33 32.18 19.57 15.96
C ASN A 33 31.52 20.69 15.13
N THR A 34 30.26 20.98 15.42
CA THR A 34 29.38 21.90 14.67
C THR A 34 30.01 23.28 14.39
N TYR A 35 30.83 23.80 15.31
CA TYR A 35 31.56 25.07 15.11
C TYR A 35 32.56 25.03 13.94
N ASN A 36 33.31 23.93 13.79
CA ASN A 36 34.30 23.79 12.73
C ASN A 36 33.65 23.54 11.37
N PHE A 37 32.46 22.92 11.35
CA PHE A 37 31.64 22.76 10.16
C PHE A 37 31.24 24.11 9.56
N PHE A 38 30.69 25.01 10.39
CA PHE A 38 30.26 26.33 9.93
C PHE A 38 31.44 27.22 9.54
N ALA A 39 32.60 27.11 10.19
CA ALA A 39 33.81 27.83 9.81
C ALA A 39 34.35 27.38 8.43
N ALA A 40 34.35 26.06 8.17
CA ALA A 40 34.79 25.50 6.88
C ALA A 40 33.82 25.84 5.73
N LEU A 41 32.51 25.82 6.01
CA LEU A 41 31.47 26.23 5.05
C LEU A 41 31.57 27.73 4.74
N ALA A 42 31.79 28.56 5.76
CA ALA A 42 31.96 30.01 5.59
C ALA A 42 33.22 30.33 4.76
N HIS A 43 34.33 29.63 4.99
CA HIS A 43 35.55 29.84 4.21
C HIS A 43 35.40 29.41 2.74
N ARG A 44 34.72 28.28 2.48
CA ARG A 44 34.43 27.81 1.12
C ARG A 44 33.44 28.70 0.38
N LEU A 45 32.42 29.22 1.05
CA LEU A 45 31.50 30.22 0.48
C LEU A 45 32.23 31.53 0.16
N LEU A 46 33.17 31.98 1.02
CA LEU A 46 33.92 33.22 0.84
C LEU A 46 34.93 33.14 -0.33
N LEU A 47 35.50 31.96 -0.58
CA LEU A 47 36.33 31.67 -1.76
C LEU A 47 35.52 31.66 -3.06
N ILE A 48 34.27 31.17 -3.03
CA ILE A 48 33.39 31.14 -4.20
C ILE A 48 32.87 32.55 -4.53
N VAL A 49 32.56 33.37 -3.52
CA VAL A 49 32.21 34.78 -3.72
C VAL A 49 33.39 35.58 -4.31
N HIS A 50 34.62 35.28 -3.88
CA HIS A 50 35.82 35.85 -4.53
C HIS A 50 36.00 35.38 -5.98
N CYS A 51 35.61 34.14 -6.30
CA CYS A 51 35.74 33.58 -7.64
C CYS A 51 34.66 34.09 -8.61
N GLN A 52 33.45 34.39 -8.14
CA GLN A 52 32.37 34.93 -9.00
C GLN A 52 32.42 36.44 -9.23
N LEU A 53 33.07 37.21 -8.34
CA LEU A 53 33.27 38.65 -8.54
C LEU A 53 34.43 39.00 -9.49
N ALA A 54 35.28 38.03 -9.85
CA ALA A 54 36.38 38.22 -10.79
C ALA A 54 35.95 38.26 -12.29
N HIS A 55 34.67 38.01 -12.60
CA HIS A 55 34.15 37.95 -13.98
C HIS A 55 33.23 39.12 -14.38
N PHE A 56 33.14 40.19 -13.59
CA PHE A 56 32.41 41.42 -13.95
C PHE A 56 33.36 42.62 -14.06
N PRO A 57 33.52 43.25 -15.24
CA PRO A 57 34.44 44.36 -15.43
C PRO A 57 33.77 45.67 -15.04
N ILE A 58 33.42 45.87 -13.77
CA ILE A 58 32.90 47.16 -13.28
C ILE A 58 33.39 47.45 -11.85
N PHE A 59 34.65 47.20 -11.50
CA PHE A 59 35.21 47.73 -10.24
C PHE A 59 36.75 47.89 -10.33
N SER A 60 37.23 48.68 -11.29
CA SER A 60 38.58 49.24 -11.28
C SER A 60 38.54 50.61 -10.63
N GLY A 61 38.60 50.69 -9.29
CA GLY A 61 38.64 52.01 -8.65
C GLY A 61 38.59 52.11 -7.13
N PHE A 62 38.56 51.02 -6.36
CA PHE A 62 38.56 51.12 -4.90
C PHE A 62 39.95 50.89 -4.31
N LYS A 63 40.61 51.98 -3.92
CA LYS A 63 41.77 51.94 -3.01
C LYS A 63 41.31 51.32 -1.68
N PRO A 64 42.06 50.37 -1.09
CA PRO A 64 41.71 49.81 0.20
C PRO A 64 42.08 50.83 1.28
N GLN A 65 41.15 51.69 1.69
CA GLN A 65 41.28 52.37 2.97
C GLN A 65 40.96 51.36 4.07
N GLN A 66 41.93 51.13 4.94
CA GLN A 66 41.79 50.28 6.11
C GLN A 66 40.77 50.90 7.07
N ILE A 67 39.51 50.49 6.93
CA ILE A 67 38.51 50.71 7.97
C ILE A 67 38.81 49.69 9.06
N PHE A 68 39.53 50.11 10.09
CA PHE A 68 39.74 49.33 11.31
C PHE A 68 38.40 49.24 12.07
N MET A 69 37.54 48.30 11.65
CA MET A 69 36.23 48.08 12.26
C MET A 69 36.36 47.10 13.43
N ASN A 70 36.11 47.62 14.64
CA ASN A 70 36.29 46.94 15.92
C ASN A 70 35.53 45.59 15.99
N SER A 71 36.16 44.53 16.54
CA SER A 71 35.68 43.13 16.56
C SER A 71 34.27 42.95 17.15
N HIS A 72 33.89 43.80 18.11
CA HIS A 72 32.53 43.83 18.68
C HIS A 72 31.44 44.29 17.69
N ARG A 73 31.78 45.12 16.69
CA ARG A 73 30.83 45.57 15.66
C ARG A 73 30.57 44.50 14.59
N MET A 74 31.57 43.69 14.22
CA MET A 74 31.41 42.60 13.24
C MET A 74 30.47 41.49 13.73
N LYS A 75 30.54 41.11 15.02
CA LYS A 75 29.64 40.08 15.57
C LYS A 75 28.17 40.52 15.53
N LYS A 76 27.88 41.82 15.75
CA LYS A 76 26.53 42.37 15.70
C LYS A 76 26.00 42.46 14.26
N THR A 77 26.80 42.91 13.30
CA THR A 77 26.37 42.96 11.89
C THR A 77 26.20 41.57 11.28
N VAL A 78 27.05 40.60 11.63
CA VAL A 78 26.88 39.20 11.19
C VAL A 78 25.64 38.57 11.83
N PHE A 79 25.37 38.82 13.12
CA PHE A 79 24.17 38.31 13.79
C PHE A 79 22.87 38.92 13.24
N ILE A 80 22.88 40.22 12.89
CA ILE A 80 21.76 40.90 12.23
C ILE A 80 21.56 40.38 10.80
N ALA A 81 22.64 40.17 10.05
CA ALA A 81 22.55 39.59 8.70
C ALA A 81 22.03 38.14 8.73
N LEU A 82 22.44 37.34 9.72
CA LEU A 82 21.99 35.97 9.91
C LEU A 82 20.52 35.88 10.33
N THR A 83 20.04 36.82 11.16
CA THR A 83 18.62 36.90 11.55
C THR A 83 17.72 37.37 10.40
N ILE A 84 18.20 38.27 9.52
CA ILE A 84 17.47 38.69 8.31
C ILE A 84 17.42 37.58 7.25
N LEU A 85 18.44 36.71 7.18
CA LEU A 85 18.39 35.52 6.31
C LEU A 85 17.44 34.44 6.84
N PHE A 86 17.26 34.34 8.16
CA PHE A 86 16.39 33.33 8.77
C PHE A 86 14.89 33.68 8.69
N THR A 87 14.54 34.96 8.58
CA THR A 87 13.13 35.40 8.45
C THR A 87 12.54 35.19 7.06
N GLN A 88 13.35 34.91 6.02
CA GLN A 88 12.85 34.65 4.66
C GLN A 88 12.34 33.21 4.43
N ALA A 89 12.50 32.31 5.40
CA ALA A 89 12.01 30.93 5.29
C ALA A 89 10.51 30.77 5.65
N GLY A 90 9.83 31.82 6.11
CA GLY A 90 8.46 31.74 6.68
C GLY A 90 7.29 31.91 5.70
N PHE A 91 7.51 32.32 4.44
CA PHE A 91 6.43 32.68 3.50
C PHE A 91 6.06 31.59 2.47
N ALA A 92 6.51 30.35 2.66
CA ALA A 92 6.33 29.27 1.68
C ALA A 92 5.00 28.49 1.80
N GLN A 93 4.02 28.94 2.57
CA GLN A 93 2.75 28.22 2.76
C GLN A 93 1.52 29.05 2.37
N ASN A 94 1.42 29.44 1.10
CA ASN A 94 0.13 29.81 0.52
C ASN A 94 -0.59 28.54 0.04
N LEU A 95 -1.25 27.84 0.96
CA LEU A 95 -2.26 26.86 0.54
C LEU A 95 -3.42 27.66 -0.06
N ALA A 96 -3.62 27.54 -1.37
CA ALA A 96 -4.77 28.12 -2.06
C ALA A 96 -6.08 27.71 -1.32
N PRO A 97 -7.06 28.62 -1.18
CA PRO A 97 -8.29 28.38 -0.44
C PRO A 97 -8.97 27.09 -0.93
N LEU A 98 -9.53 26.32 0.01
CA LEU A 98 -10.25 25.10 -0.29
C LEU A 98 -11.57 25.47 -0.99
N THR A 99 -11.65 25.24 -2.31
CA THR A 99 -12.87 25.49 -3.09
C THR A 99 -13.65 24.20 -3.33
N VAL A 100 -14.96 24.32 -3.61
CA VAL A 100 -15.82 23.17 -3.90
C VAL A 100 -15.33 22.44 -5.15
N GLU A 101 -14.88 23.14 -6.19
CA GLU A 101 -14.32 22.56 -7.42
C GLU A 101 -13.06 21.74 -7.13
N LYS A 102 -12.29 22.13 -6.10
CA LYS A 102 -11.08 21.40 -5.67
C LYS A 102 -11.44 20.13 -4.89
N ILE A 103 -12.53 20.14 -4.14
CA ILE A 103 -13.07 18.95 -3.44
C ILE A 103 -13.72 17.98 -4.44
N MET A 104 -14.44 18.52 -5.43
CA MET A 104 -15.17 17.75 -6.44
C MET A 104 -14.30 17.28 -7.62
N ARG A 105 -13.00 17.63 -7.63
CA ARG A 105 -12.06 17.17 -8.64
C ARG A 105 -11.90 15.65 -8.55
N ASP A 106 -11.91 14.97 -9.70
CA ASP A 106 -11.62 13.55 -9.79
C ASP A 106 -10.27 13.25 -9.10
N PRO A 107 -10.23 12.36 -8.08
CA PRO A 107 -9.03 12.05 -7.33
C PRO A 107 -7.93 11.36 -8.15
N LYS A 108 -8.08 11.14 -9.47
CA LYS A 108 -6.99 10.65 -10.33
C LYS A 108 -5.63 11.34 -10.11
N TRP A 109 -5.61 12.61 -9.69
CA TRP A 109 -4.38 13.36 -9.40
C TRP A 109 -3.54 12.82 -8.22
N ILE A 110 -4.13 12.07 -7.28
CA ILE A 110 -3.41 11.38 -6.19
C ILE A 110 -2.93 9.97 -6.59
N GLY A 111 -3.25 9.52 -7.80
CA GLY A 111 -2.98 8.16 -8.28
C GLY A 111 -4.07 7.15 -7.89
N SER A 112 -3.96 5.93 -8.40
CA SER A 112 -4.87 4.83 -8.06
C SER A 112 -4.36 4.06 -6.84
N SER A 113 -5.16 3.95 -5.80
CA SER A 113 -4.86 3.09 -4.64
C SER A 113 -5.29 1.64 -4.90
N PRO A 114 -4.56 0.64 -4.39
CA PRO A 114 -5.04 -0.75 -4.38
C PRO A 114 -6.37 -0.92 -3.64
N ALA A 115 -7.22 -1.82 -4.13
CA ALA A 115 -8.50 -2.19 -3.55
C ALA A 115 -8.63 -3.71 -3.41
N ASN A 116 -9.65 -4.20 -2.68
CA ASN A 116 -9.94 -5.63 -2.53
C ASN A 116 -8.72 -6.47 -2.14
N ILE A 117 -8.02 -6.04 -1.09
CA ILE A 117 -6.80 -6.69 -0.63
C ILE A 117 -7.15 -7.98 0.13
N TYR A 118 -6.57 -9.11 -0.26
CA TYR A 118 -6.74 -10.39 0.44
C TYR A 118 -5.49 -11.26 0.34
N TRP A 119 -5.28 -12.08 1.36
CA TRP A 119 -4.25 -13.13 1.33
C TRP A 119 -4.76 -14.34 0.57
N ALA A 120 -3.87 -14.96 -0.20
CA ALA A 120 -4.10 -16.29 -0.74
C ALA A 120 -4.22 -17.32 0.40
N ALA A 121 -4.91 -18.43 0.13
CA ALA A 121 -5.09 -19.53 1.09
C ALA A 121 -3.76 -20.07 1.65
N ASP A 122 -2.68 -20.00 0.87
CA ASP A 122 -1.33 -20.43 1.27
C ASP A 122 -0.60 -19.45 2.20
N GLY A 123 -1.13 -18.24 2.40
CA GLY A 123 -0.54 -17.18 3.21
C GLY A 123 0.77 -16.59 2.66
N ARG A 124 1.15 -16.90 1.42
CA ARG A 124 2.44 -16.45 0.82
C ARG A 124 2.26 -15.32 -0.18
N THR A 125 1.07 -15.21 -0.76
CA THR A 125 0.75 -14.24 -1.80
C THR A 125 -0.34 -13.30 -1.31
N LEU A 126 -0.13 -12.00 -1.45
CA LEU A 126 -1.13 -10.98 -1.21
C LEU A 126 -1.66 -10.48 -2.54
N PHE A 127 -2.97 -10.63 -2.75
CA PHE A 127 -3.68 -10.21 -3.95
C PHE A 127 -4.43 -8.90 -3.70
N PHE A 128 -4.53 -8.08 -4.73
CA PHE A 128 -5.29 -6.82 -4.69
C PHE A 128 -5.62 -6.35 -6.11
N ASN A 129 -6.72 -5.62 -6.26
CA ASN A 129 -7.09 -4.96 -7.51
C ASN A 129 -6.35 -3.62 -7.61
N TRP A 130 -5.76 -3.34 -8.76
CA TRP A 130 -5.02 -2.10 -8.98
C TRP A 130 -5.02 -1.68 -10.45
N ASN A 131 -4.99 -0.36 -10.67
CA ASN A 131 -5.06 0.23 -12.00
C ASN A 131 -4.14 1.47 -12.14
N PRO A 132 -2.81 1.29 -12.08
CA PRO A 132 -1.86 2.38 -12.11
C PRO A 132 -1.82 3.15 -13.43
N THR A 133 -2.29 2.54 -14.52
CA THR A 133 -2.24 3.12 -15.87
C THR A 133 -3.55 3.78 -16.29
N GLY A 134 -4.59 3.76 -15.45
CA GLY A 134 -5.91 4.31 -15.78
C GLY A 134 -6.62 3.57 -16.92
N ALA A 135 -6.50 2.24 -16.97
CA ALA A 135 -7.25 1.40 -17.90
C ALA A 135 -8.76 1.42 -17.59
N GLU A 136 -9.59 0.96 -18.52
CA GLU A 136 -11.06 0.89 -18.36
C GLU A 136 -11.51 0.10 -17.12
N ALA A 137 -10.73 -0.91 -16.71
CA ALA A 137 -11.04 -1.75 -15.55
C ALA A 137 -9.79 -2.13 -14.76
N ASP A 138 -9.99 -2.33 -13.46
CA ASP A 138 -8.95 -2.81 -12.56
C ASP A 138 -8.47 -4.21 -12.94
N SER A 139 -7.18 -4.44 -12.73
CA SER A 139 -6.58 -5.77 -12.90
C SER A 139 -6.17 -6.33 -11.55
N LEU A 140 -6.14 -7.66 -11.44
CA LEU A 140 -5.59 -8.32 -10.26
C LEU A 140 -4.06 -8.22 -10.30
N TYR A 141 -3.49 -7.67 -9.23
CA TYR A 141 -2.07 -7.63 -8.94
C TYR A 141 -1.77 -8.48 -7.71
N TYR A 142 -0.51 -8.84 -7.56
CA TYR A 142 -0.03 -9.56 -6.39
C TYR A 142 1.37 -9.12 -5.99
N ILE A 143 1.68 -9.38 -4.72
CA ILE A 143 3.03 -9.38 -4.16
C ILE A 143 3.24 -10.67 -3.38
N THR A 144 4.49 -11.03 -3.15
CA THR A 144 4.88 -12.19 -2.35
C THR A 144 5.64 -11.73 -1.10
N LEU A 145 5.86 -12.64 -0.15
CA LEU A 145 6.64 -12.32 1.05
C LEU A 145 8.10 -11.95 0.73
N THR A 146 8.66 -12.48 -0.35
CA THR A 146 10.04 -12.27 -0.79
C THR A 146 10.17 -11.09 -1.75
N ASP A 147 9.24 -10.96 -2.69
CA ASP A 147 9.19 -9.89 -3.69
C ASP A 147 7.95 -9.02 -3.47
N ARG A 148 8.20 -7.78 -3.01
CA ARG A 148 7.18 -6.76 -2.71
C ARG A 148 6.88 -5.85 -3.90
N THR A 149 7.46 -6.10 -5.07
CA THR A 149 7.15 -5.34 -6.28
C THR A 149 5.83 -5.85 -6.87
N PRO A 150 4.79 -4.98 -7.02
CA PRO A 150 3.51 -5.39 -7.59
C PRO A 150 3.65 -5.94 -9.00
N LYS A 151 3.11 -7.14 -9.22
CA LYS A 151 3.07 -7.79 -10.54
C LYS A 151 1.63 -8.08 -10.95
N LYS A 152 1.32 -7.89 -12.22
CA LYS A 152 0.00 -8.22 -12.76
C LYS A 152 -0.17 -9.74 -12.78
N ALA A 153 -1.28 -10.24 -12.25
CA ALA A 153 -1.55 -11.67 -12.17
C ALA A 153 -1.85 -12.26 -13.56
N SER A 154 -1.34 -13.47 -13.83
CA SER A 154 -1.68 -14.22 -15.03
C SER A 154 -3.16 -14.65 -15.04
N LEU A 155 -3.67 -15.12 -16.18
CA LEU A 155 -5.04 -15.67 -16.24
C LEU A 155 -5.20 -16.89 -15.32
N GLU A 156 -4.21 -17.77 -15.28
CA GLU A 156 -4.21 -18.95 -14.44
C GLU A 156 -4.23 -18.59 -12.94
N MET A 157 -3.38 -17.64 -12.52
CA MET A 157 -3.40 -17.15 -11.14
C MET A 157 -4.76 -16.57 -10.77
N ARG A 158 -5.38 -15.78 -11.66
CA ARG A 158 -6.72 -15.22 -11.42
C ARG A 158 -7.79 -16.31 -11.24
N ARG A 159 -7.71 -17.39 -12.02
CA ARG A 159 -8.65 -18.51 -11.91
C ARG A 159 -8.42 -19.36 -10.67
N ASN A 160 -7.17 -19.49 -10.22
CA ASN A 160 -6.80 -20.37 -9.11
C ASN A 160 -6.60 -19.64 -7.77
N ALA A 161 -6.72 -18.31 -7.75
CA ALA A 161 -6.64 -17.53 -6.53
C ALA A 161 -7.80 -17.89 -5.59
N VAL A 162 -7.46 -18.50 -4.46
CA VAL A 162 -8.40 -18.76 -3.37
C VAL A 162 -8.07 -17.81 -2.23
N SER A 163 -9.06 -17.06 -1.77
CA SER A 163 -8.88 -16.14 -0.65
C SER A 163 -8.81 -16.90 0.66
N GLN A 164 -7.94 -16.48 1.56
CA GLN A 164 -7.90 -17.00 2.93
C GLN A 164 -9.21 -16.75 3.69
N ASN A 165 -10.02 -15.77 3.27
CA ASN A 165 -11.32 -15.50 3.90
C ASN A 165 -12.43 -16.47 3.41
N SER A 166 -12.21 -17.19 2.30
CA SER A 166 -13.17 -18.14 1.75
C SER A 166 -12.91 -19.60 2.15
N ILE A 167 -11.84 -19.86 2.90
CA ILE A 167 -11.49 -21.21 3.36
C ILE A 167 -11.92 -21.41 4.81
N VAL A 168 -12.28 -22.65 5.13
CA VAL A 168 -12.59 -23.09 6.49
C VAL A 168 -11.53 -24.13 6.87
N TYR A 169 -10.79 -23.90 7.94
CA TYR A 169 -9.81 -24.86 8.46
C TYR A 169 -10.48 -25.88 9.36
N ASN A 170 -9.93 -27.09 9.40
CA ASN A 170 -10.21 -28.02 10.48
C ASN A 170 -9.54 -27.58 11.79
N LYS A 171 -9.91 -28.20 12.93
CA LYS A 171 -9.40 -27.80 14.26
C LYS A 171 -7.89 -27.93 14.36
N ALA A 172 -7.31 -28.96 13.73
CA ALA A 172 -5.87 -29.19 13.69
C ALA A 172 -5.11 -28.28 12.72
N LYS A 173 -5.82 -27.48 11.89
CA LYS A 173 -5.26 -26.66 10.81
C LYS A 173 -4.33 -27.41 9.85
N ASN A 174 -4.57 -28.71 9.67
CA ASN A 174 -3.79 -29.55 8.75
C ASN A 174 -4.51 -29.77 7.40
N GLY A 175 -5.75 -29.30 7.28
CA GLY A 175 -6.48 -29.24 6.03
C GLY A 175 -7.57 -28.17 6.09
N TYR A 176 -8.02 -27.74 4.92
CA TYR A 176 -9.09 -26.77 4.79
C TYR A 176 -10.04 -27.13 3.65
N ALA A 177 -11.28 -26.66 3.75
CA ALA A 177 -12.29 -26.80 2.73
C ALA A 177 -12.71 -25.42 2.23
N TYR A 178 -13.06 -25.33 0.96
CA TYR A 178 -13.58 -24.10 0.36
C TYR A 178 -14.46 -24.42 -0.83
N THR A 179 -15.15 -23.39 -1.31
CA THR A 179 -16.02 -23.49 -2.48
C THR A 179 -15.48 -22.62 -3.60
N LYS A 180 -15.51 -23.15 -4.83
CA LYS A 180 -15.07 -22.43 -6.03
C LYS A 180 -15.98 -22.83 -7.18
N GLU A 181 -16.52 -21.81 -7.86
CA GLU A 181 -17.42 -21.99 -9.01
C GLU A 181 -18.65 -22.86 -8.71
N GLY A 182 -19.07 -22.91 -7.44
CA GLY A 182 -20.21 -23.70 -6.99
C GLY A 182 -19.87 -25.12 -6.54
N ASP A 183 -18.63 -25.58 -6.69
CA ASP A 183 -18.19 -26.89 -6.22
C ASP A 183 -17.37 -26.80 -4.94
N LEU A 184 -17.30 -27.90 -4.20
CA LEU A 184 -16.48 -28.04 -3.00
C LEU A 184 -15.11 -28.65 -3.30
N PHE A 185 -14.12 -28.14 -2.58
CA PHE A 185 -12.75 -28.60 -2.59
C PHE A 185 -12.25 -28.79 -1.16
N TYR A 186 -11.44 -29.83 -0.97
CA TYR A 186 -10.66 -30.06 0.25
C TYR A 186 -9.17 -30.04 -0.10
N VAL A 187 -8.37 -29.37 0.73
CA VAL A 187 -6.92 -29.30 0.55
C VAL A 187 -6.23 -29.75 1.81
N ASP A 188 -5.26 -30.65 1.64
CA ASP A 188 -4.30 -30.98 2.69
C ASP A 188 -3.26 -29.85 2.80
N ALA A 189 -3.20 -29.18 3.95
CA ALA A 189 -2.37 -27.99 4.13
C ALA A 189 -0.86 -28.31 4.21
N LYS A 190 -0.49 -29.57 4.48
CA LYS A 190 0.92 -29.98 4.54
C LYS A 190 1.49 -30.24 3.15
N THR A 191 0.73 -30.96 2.33
CA THR A 191 1.14 -31.39 0.99
C THR A 191 0.72 -30.42 -0.10
N GLY A 192 -0.27 -29.56 0.17
CA GLY A 192 -0.92 -28.71 -0.83
C GLY A 192 -1.78 -29.49 -1.81
N ARG A 193 -2.04 -30.79 -1.55
CA ARG A 193 -2.84 -31.61 -2.46
C ARG A 193 -4.31 -31.25 -2.34
N GLU A 194 -4.85 -30.74 -3.44
CA GLU A 194 -6.26 -30.43 -3.61
C GLU A 194 -7.05 -31.68 -4.05
N ARG A 195 -8.24 -31.86 -3.48
CA ARG A 195 -9.21 -32.88 -3.83
C ARG A 195 -10.56 -32.21 -4.06
N ARG A 196 -11.08 -32.30 -5.28
CA ARG A 196 -12.46 -31.93 -5.59
C ARG A 196 -13.42 -32.92 -4.93
N ILE A 197 -14.43 -32.39 -4.23
CA ILE A 197 -15.45 -33.17 -3.51
C ILE A 197 -16.69 -33.34 -4.38
N THR A 198 -17.15 -32.26 -5.01
CA THR A 198 -18.36 -32.24 -5.85
C THR A 198 -18.04 -31.78 -7.26
N GLN A 199 -18.81 -32.31 -8.21
CA GLN A 199 -18.84 -31.89 -9.61
C GLN A 199 -20.28 -32.02 -10.06
N THR A 200 -21.08 -31.01 -9.76
CA THR A 200 -22.53 -31.05 -9.93
C THR A 200 -23.01 -29.79 -10.64
N THR A 201 -24.27 -29.83 -11.07
CA THR A 201 -24.94 -28.66 -11.67
C THR A 201 -25.43 -27.69 -10.61
N GLU A 202 -25.82 -28.20 -9.45
CA GLU A 202 -26.29 -27.44 -8.31
C GLU A 202 -25.13 -26.91 -7.49
N SER A 203 -25.14 -25.61 -7.16
CA SER A 203 -24.09 -25.05 -6.32
C SER A 203 -24.16 -25.56 -4.89
N GLU A 204 -22.99 -25.92 -4.37
CA GLU A 204 -22.77 -26.27 -2.99
C GLU A 204 -21.96 -25.20 -2.26
N PHE A 205 -22.33 -24.93 -1.01
CA PHE A 205 -21.77 -23.80 -0.26
C PHE A 205 -21.71 -24.04 1.24
N SER A 206 -20.95 -23.16 1.91
CA SER A 206 -20.74 -23.14 3.37
C SER A 206 -20.24 -24.48 3.94
N PRO A 207 -19.07 -24.99 3.49
CA PRO A 207 -18.48 -26.20 4.06
C PRO A 207 -18.13 -25.98 5.53
N GLN A 208 -18.36 -26.99 6.37
CA GLN A 208 -17.98 -27.01 7.78
C GLN A 208 -17.46 -28.40 8.17
N PHE A 209 -16.44 -28.46 9.02
CA PHE A 209 -15.93 -29.72 9.55
C PHE A 209 -16.78 -30.19 10.74
N ILE A 210 -17.14 -31.48 10.75
CA ILE A 210 -17.93 -32.12 11.81
C ILE A 210 -17.30 -33.45 12.24
N GLU A 211 -17.80 -34.03 13.33
CA GLU A 211 -17.34 -35.34 13.85
C GLU A 211 -15.82 -35.45 13.98
N ASN A 212 -15.24 -34.52 14.75
CA ASN A 212 -13.79 -34.41 14.93
C ASN A 212 -13.03 -34.32 13.60
N ASP A 213 -13.58 -33.52 12.69
CA ASP A 213 -13.01 -33.18 11.39
C ASP A 213 -12.84 -34.37 10.43
N THR A 214 -13.60 -35.46 10.64
CA THR A 214 -13.61 -36.63 9.75
C THR A 214 -14.56 -36.46 8.57
N ARG A 215 -15.55 -35.56 8.68
CA ARG A 215 -16.53 -35.26 7.64
C ARG A 215 -16.68 -33.76 7.42
N ILE A 216 -17.03 -33.39 6.20
CA ILE A 216 -17.35 -32.03 5.78
C ILE A 216 -18.83 -31.96 5.46
N VAL A 217 -19.58 -31.18 6.21
CA VAL A 217 -21.00 -30.88 5.92
C VAL A 217 -21.10 -29.64 5.04
N TYR A 218 -22.05 -29.63 4.11
CA TYR A 218 -22.28 -28.53 3.18
C TYR A 218 -23.75 -28.44 2.78
N ASN A 219 -24.12 -27.27 2.26
CA ASN A 219 -25.47 -27.01 1.78
C ASN A 219 -25.55 -27.28 0.28
N ARG A 220 -26.60 -27.98 -0.15
CA ARG A 220 -26.97 -28.15 -1.56
C ARG A 220 -28.48 -28.20 -1.67
N SER A 221 -29.07 -27.38 -2.52
CA SER A 221 -30.53 -27.37 -2.77
C SER A 221 -31.37 -27.35 -1.48
N GLN A 222 -31.06 -26.41 -0.57
CA GLN A 222 -31.71 -26.24 0.74
C GLN A 222 -31.62 -27.47 1.68
N ASN A 223 -30.72 -28.40 1.41
CA ASN A 223 -30.48 -29.58 2.23
C ASN A 223 -29.01 -29.67 2.65
N LEU A 224 -28.78 -30.40 3.74
CA LEU A 224 -27.45 -30.70 4.24
C LEU A 224 -26.98 -32.05 3.73
N TYR A 225 -25.73 -32.07 3.29
CA TYR A 225 -25.00 -33.26 2.87
C TYR A 225 -23.70 -33.32 3.64
N ALA A 226 -23.25 -34.52 3.98
CA ALA A 226 -21.95 -34.76 4.60
C ALA A 226 -21.09 -35.61 3.68
N TRP A 227 -19.84 -35.20 3.51
CA TRP A 227 -18.83 -35.94 2.79
C TRP A 227 -17.76 -36.45 3.75
N GLU A 228 -17.45 -37.74 3.69
CA GLU A 228 -16.44 -38.37 4.53
C GLU A 228 -15.05 -38.32 3.87
N ILE A 229 -14.06 -37.81 4.59
CA ILE A 229 -12.73 -37.54 4.02
C ILE A 229 -11.99 -38.84 3.67
N ALA A 230 -12.10 -39.85 4.54
CA ALA A 230 -11.37 -41.12 4.41
C ALA A 230 -11.88 -41.96 3.22
N THR A 231 -13.19 -42.11 3.10
CA THR A 231 -13.83 -42.98 2.09
C THR A 231 -14.22 -42.22 0.83
N GLY A 232 -14.48 -40.92 0.94
CA GLY A 232 -15.05 -40.12 -0.13
C GLY A 232 -16.58 -40.28 -0.28
N LEU A 233 -17.24 -40.94 0.66
CA LEU A 233 -18.69 -41.17 0.61
C LEU A 233 -19.46 -39.88 0.93
N THR A 234 -20.56 -39.67 0.20
CA THR A 234 -21.49 -38.57 0.45
C THR A 234 -22.81 -39.11 0.97
N THR A 235 -23.26 -38.57 2.11
CA THR A 235 -24.52 -38.92 2.76
C THR A 235 -25.41 -37.68 2.85
N GLN A 236 -26.66 -37.79 2.43
CA GLN A 236 -27.65 -36.74 2.65
C GLN A 236 -28.13 -36.79 4.11
N LEU A 237 -28.04 -35.66 4.82
CA LEU A 237 -28.43 -35.55 6.23
C LEU A 237 -29.86 -35.06 6.42
N THR A 238 -30.36 -34.22 5.51
CA THR A 238 -31.72 -33.67 5.58
C THR A 238 -32.43 -33.81 4.24
N ASN A 239 -33.76 -33.92 4.29
CA ASN A 239 -34.62 -33.91 3.11
C ASN A 239 -35.84 -33.02 3.35
N PHE A 240 -35.63 -31.72 3.28
CA PHE A 240 -36.71 -30.74 3.37
C PHE A 240 -37.47 -30.70 2.05
N GLN A 241 -38.76 -31.04 2.10
CA GLN A 241 -39.67 -30.94 0.96
C GLN A 241 -40.55 -29.70 1.10
N ARG A 242 -40.71 -28.97 0.00
CA ARG A 242 -41.60 -27.80 -0.05
C ARG A 242 -43.02 -28.28 -0.32
N GLY A 243 -43.91 -28.13 0.66
CA GLY A 243 -45.33 -28.47 0.56
C GLY A 243 -46.09 -28.03 1.80
N ASN A 244 -47.42 -28.03 1.76
CA ASN A 244 -48.22 -27.94 2.99
C ASN A 244 -47.87 -29.17 3.83
N ALA A 245 -47.45 -28.96 5.09
CA ALA A 245 -47.33 -30.05 6.03
C ALA A 245 -48.62 -30.89 5.94
N GLN A 246 -48.50 -32.22 5.86
CA GLN A 246 -49.65 -33.08 6.11
C GLN A 246 -50.15 -32.69 7.50
N ARG A 247 -51.20 -31.87 7.56
CA ARG A 247 -52.01 -31.81 8.76
C ARG A 247 -52.52 -33.22 8.89
N GLU A 248 -52.18 -33.90 9.98
CA GLU A 248 -52.99 -35.01 10.42
C GLU A 248 -54.43 -34.53 10.31
N ALA A 249 -55.24 -35.21 9.49
CA ALA A 249 -56.63 -34.84 9.35
C ALA A 249 -57.19 -34.81 10.77
N THR A 250 -57.72 -33.66 11.19
CA THR A 250 -58.35 -33.55 12.51
C THR A 250 -59.47 -34.58 12.51
N GLN A 251 -59.25 -35.74 13.12
CA GLN A 251 -60.28 -36.75 13.26
C GLN A 251 -61.44 -36.07 13.95
N ASN A 252 -62.62 -36.12 13.32
CA ASN A 252 -63.82 -35.64 14.00
C ASN A 252 -64.04 -36.51 15.26
N THR A 253 -64.81 -36.01 16.22
CA THR A 253 -65.02 -36.73 17.49
C THR A 253 -65.56 -38.16 17.27
N GLN A 254 -66.18 -38.47 16.13
CA GLN A 254 -66.74 -39.79 15.82
C GLN A 254 -65.69 -40.78 15.28
N GLU A 255 -64.75 -40.34 14.46
CA GLU A 255 -63.63 -41.15 13.93
C GLU A 255 -62.64 -41.58 15.02
N LYS A 256 -62.65 -40.91 16.18
CA LYS A 256 -61.82 -41.26 17.33
C LYS A 256 -62.30 -42.49 18.10
N TRP A 257 -63.55 -42.94 17.90
CA TRP A 257 -64.17 -44.04 18.65
C TRP A 257 -64.70 -45.19 17.78
N LEU A 258 -64.42 -45.18 16.47
CA LEU A 258 -64.67 -46.29 15.54
C LEU A 258 -63.39 -47.08 15.31
#